data_AF-A0A523VWU9-F1
#
_entry.id   AF-A0A523VWU9-F1
#
_cell.length_a   1.000
_cell.length_b   1.000
_cell.length_c   1.000
_cell.angle_alpha   90.00
_cell.angle_beta   90.00
_cell.angle_gamma   90.00
#
_symmetry.space_group_name_H-M   'P 1'
#
loop_
_entity.id
_entity.type
_entity.pdbx_description
1 polymer ?
#
loop_
_entity_poly.entity_id
_entity_poly.type
_entity_poly.pdbx_seq_one_letter_code
_entity_poly.pdbx_strand_id
1 'polypeptide(L)'
;DMATANTIAQKFVSEGVDLILSIATPTSQAAVNATTTIPIVFSAVTDPIGAGLVKNLESSGNNVTGISDLTPVRKQFELIKEMLPEAKAVGTIYNAAEANSVLTNELAKKACADLGLKLIEATVSSSADVLLAARSLVGKVDAIYISTDNATVSALDAVVQVTNENNIPLILADPTTLEKGALVALGFNYYQHGQQTAPIVIKILEGAKPTDIPVEFAKNVQLAVNLDTAKEIGMSESLLLSAIGRFWGKLAKEGNVDLMLIGG
;
A
#
# COMPACT_ATOMS: atom_id res chain seq x y z
N ASP A 1 -16.96 3.46 0.69
CA ASP A 1 -17.41 2.05 0.77
C ASP A 1 -17.83 1.53 -0.61
N MET A 2 -18.13 0.23 -0.72
CA MET A 2 -18.53 -0.42 -1.98
C MET A 2 -19.88 0.07 -2.53
N ALA A 3 -20.84 0.46 -1.69
CA ALA A 3 -22.15 0.92 -2.16
C ALA A 3 -22.02 2.24 -2.91
N THR A 4 -21.19 3.14 -2.40
CA THR A 4 -20.88 4.42 -3.04
C THR A 4 -20.06 4.20 -4.32
N ALA A 5 -19.07 3.30 -4.30
CA ALA A 5 -18.27 2.97 -5.48
C ALA A 5 -19.15 2.46 -6.65
N ASN A 6 -20.09 1.56 -6.37
CA ASN A 6 -21.05 1.06 -7.37
C ASN A 6 -21.95 2.18 -7.92
N THR A 7 -22.43 3.07 -7.05
CA THR A 7 -23.28 4.20 -7.47
C THR A 7 -22.53 5.14 -8.43
N ILE A 8 -21.27 5.46 -8.13
CA ILE A 8 -20.42 6.31 -8.97
C ILE A 8 -20.14 5.61 -10.32
N ALA A 9 -19.79 4.33 -10.30
CA ALA A 9 -19.52 3.58 -11.53
C ALA A 9 -20.76 3.53 -12.45
N GLN A 10 -21.95 3.25 -11.90
CA GLN A 10 -23.20 3.25 -12.67
C GLN A 10 -23.53 4.64 -13.25
N LYS A 11 -23.21 5.70 -12.52
CA LYS A 11 -23.37 7.08 -13.00
C LYS A 11 -22.47 7.34 -14.22
N PHE A 12 -21.18 6.97 -14.16
CA PHE A 12 -20.28 7.13 -15.30
C PHE A 12 -20.73 6.35 -16.54
N VAL A 13 -21.26 5.14 -16.35
CA VAL A 13 -21.85 4.37 -17.45
C VAL A 13 -23.07 5.08 -18.05
N SER A 14 -23.96 5.62 -17.20
CA SER A 14 -25.16 6.34 -17.65
C SER A 14 -24.84 7.65 -18.37
N GLU A 15 -23.76 8.32 -17.97
CA GLU A 15 -23.27 9.55 -18.61
C GLU A 15 -22.52 9.29 -19.92
N GLY A 16 -22.19 8.03 -20.21
CA GLY A 16 -21.50 7.65 -21.45
C GLY A 16 -20.09 8.25 -21.54
N VAL A 17 -19.35 8.26 -20.43
CA VAL A 17 -17.97 8.80 -20.40
C VAL A 17 -17.05 8.05 -21.37
N ASP A 18 -16.04 8.75 -21.90
CA ASP A 18 -15.07 8.16 -22.83
C ASP A 18 -14.13 7.13 -22.18
N LEU A 19 -13.86 7.28 -20.88
CA LEU A 19 -12.98 6.43 -20.09
C LEU A 19 -13.31 6.55 -18.60
N ILE A 20 -13.14 5.46 -17.85
CA ILE A 20 -13.17 5.46 -16.38
C ILE A 20 -11.74 5.29 -15.86
N LEU A 21 -11.24 6.30 -15.14
CA LEU A 21 -10.03 6.18 -14.33
C LEU A 21 -10.44 5.77 -12.91
N SER A 22 -10.19 4.52 -12.54
CA SER A 22 -10.50 4.01 -11.20
C SER A 22 -9.23 4.00 -10.33
N ILE A 23 -9.34 4.51 -9.09
CA ILE A 23 -8.23 4.55 -8.14
C ILE A 23 -8.60 3.69 -6.94
N ALA A 24 -7.75 2.70 -6.65
CA ALA A 24 -7.94 1.61 -5.69
C ALA A 24 -8.72 0.39 -6.21
N THR A 25 -8.48 -0.77 -5.59
CA THR A 25 -9.12 -2.06 -5.92
C THR A 25 -10.66 -2.01 -5.84
N PRO A 26 -11.29 -1.49 -4.76
CA PRO A 26 -12.74 -1.55 -4.63
C PRO A 26 -13.48 -0.73 -5.71
N THR A 27 -12.94 0.43 -6.08
CA THR A 27 -13.52 1.28 -7.14
C THR A 27 -13.30 0.67 -8.52
N SER A 28 -12.16 0.01 -8.74
CA SER A 28 -11.87 -0.70 -9.99
C SER A 28 -12.78 -1.91 -10.17
N GLN A 29 -13.06 -2.66 -9.10
CA GLN A 29 -14.05 -3.74 -9.12
C GLN A 29 -15.46 -3.22 -9.43
N ALA A 30 -15.85 -2.10 -8.82
CA ALA A 30 -17.13 -1.46 -9.12
C ALA A 30 -17.24 -1.04 -10.59
N ALA A 31 -16.16 -0.47 -11.17
CA ALA A 31 -16.11 -0.09 -12.58
C ALA A 31 -16.23 -1.31 -13.52
N VAL A 32 -15.47 -2.37 -13.26
CA VAL A 32 -15.50 -3.61 -14.07
C VAL A 32 -16.88 -4.28 -14.01
N ASN A 33 -17.55 -4.24 -12.85
CA ASN A 33 -18.90 -4.78 -12.71
C ASN A 33 -19.96 -3.91 -13.42
N ALA A 34 -19.71 -2.61 -13.59
CA ALA A 34 -20.66 -1.68 -14.19
C ALA A 34 -20.63 -1.69 -15.72
N THR A 35 -19.48 -2.00 -16.34
CA THR A 35 -19.34 -1.95 -17.80
C THR A 35 -18.26 -2.87 -18.34
N THR A 36 -18.55 -3.47 -19.50
CA THR A 36 -17.62 -4.27 -20.31
C THR A 36 -17.20 -3.56 -21.60
N THR A 37 -17.64 -2.32 -21.82
CA THR A 37 -17.44 -1.59 -23.09
C THR A 37 -16.66 -0.29 -22.93
N ILE A 38 -16.91 0.49 -21.87
CA ILE A 38 -16.16 1.73 -21.62
C ILE A 38 -14.75 1.35 -21.16
N PRO A 39 -13.66 1.90 -21.74
CA PRO A 39 -12.31 1.64 -21.29
C PRO A 39 -12.12 2.00 -19.81
N ILE A 40 -11.50 1.10 -19.05
CA ILE A 40 -11.16 1.28 -17.64
C ILE A 40 -9.63 1.28 -17.53
N VAL A 41 -9.09 2.37 -17.00
CA VAL A 41 -7.68 2.43 -16.58
C VAL A 41 -7.68 2.43 -15.06
N PHE A 42 -7.17 1.36 -14.44
CA PHE A 42 -7.00 1.31 -13.00
C PHE A 42 -5.65 1.88 -12.56
N SER A 43 -5.64 2.42 -11.35
CA SER A 43 -4.46 2.92 -10.65
C SER A 43 -4.55 2.52 -9.18
N ALA A 44 -3.40 2.30 -8.54
CA ALA A 44 -3.32 1.86 -7.14
C ALA A 44 -4.08 0.54 -6.87
N VAL A 45 -3.91 -0.45 -7.74
CA VAL A 45 -4.47 -1.80 -7.53
C VAL A 45 -3.35 -2.77 -7.24
N THR A 46 -3.39 -3.41 -6.08
CA THR A 46 -2.29 -4.28 -5.65
C THR A 46 -2.22 -5.57 -6.46
N ASP A 47 -3.33 -6.27 -6.64
CA ASP A 47 -3.38 -7.50 -7.43
C ASP A 47 -4.54 -7.48 -8.42
N PRO A 48 -4.31 -6.99 -9.65
CA PRO A 48 -5.39 -6.89 -10.63
C PRO A 48 -5.89 -8.25 -11.13
N ILE A 49 -5.11 -9.32 -11.00
CA ILE A 49 -5.57 -10.68 -11.33
C ILE A 49 -6.42 -11.23 -10.19
N GLY A 50 -5.91 -11.23 -8.95
CA GLY A 50 -6.64 -11.71 -7.77
C GLY A 50 -7.90 -10.91 -7.47
N ALA A 51 -7.92 -9.61 -7.81
CA ALA A 51 -9.11 -8.77 -7.73
C ALA A 51 -10.13 -9.01 -8.86
N GLY A 52 -9.81 -9.84 -9.85
CA GLY A 52 -10.68 -10.18 -10.97
C GLY A 52 -10.79 -9.08 -12.05
N LEU A 53 -9.86 -8.12 -12.09
CA LEU A 53 -9.90 -7.02 -13.05
C LEU A 53 -9.36 -7.44 -14.43
N VAL A 54 -8.31 -8.25 -14.44
CA VAL A 54 -7.64 -8.73 -15.65
C VAL A 54 -7.37 -10.22 -15.56
N LYS A 55 -7.34 -10.91 -16.70
CA LYS A 55 -6.98 -12.35 -16.75
C LYS A 55 -5.46 -12.59 -16.79
N ASN A 56 -4.73 -11.65 -17.37
CA ASN A 56 -3.31 -11.74 -17.63
C ASN A 56 -2.73 -10.31 -17.68
N LEU A 57 -1.44 -10.16 -17.32
CA LEU A 57 -0.79 -8.86 -17.20
C LEU A 57 -0.36 -8.31 -18.56
N GLU A 58 0.01 -9.17 -19.51
CA GLU A 58 0.46 -8.78 -20.85
C GLU A 58 -0.70 -8.34 -21.75
N SER A 59 -1.88 -8.95 -21.57
CA SER A 59 -3.13 -8.52 -22.18
C SER A 59 -4.29 -8.94 -21.29
N SER A 60 -5.10 -7.97 -20.86
CA SER A 60 -6.24 -8.22 -19.99
C SER A 60 -7.35 -9.08 -20.63
N GLY A 61 -7.45 -9.04 -21.96
CA GLY A 61 -8.52 -9.71 -22.72
C GLY A 61 -9.91 -9.10 -22.51
N ASN A 62 -9.99 -7.89 -21.94
CA ASN A 62 -11.22 -7.14 -21.68
C ASN A 62 -10.99 -5.62 -21.85
N ASN A 63 -11.94 -4.79 -21.41
CA ASN A 63 -11.89 -3.33 -21.47
C ASN A 63 -11.02 -2.68 -20.38
N VAL A 64 -10.12 -3.43 -19.73
CA VAL A 64 -9.38 -2.98 -18.53
C VAL A 64 -7.87 -3.01 -18.78
N THR A 65 -7.16 -1.99 -18.33
CA THR A 65 -5.68 -1.98 -18.19
C THR A 65 -5.31 -1.06 -17.03
N GLY A 66 -4.02 -0.91 -16.70
CA GLY A 66 -3.63 0.00 -15.62
C GLY A 66 -2.27 -0.27 -15.01
N ILE A 67 -2.07 0.28 -13.80
CA ILE A 67 -0.82 0.17 -13.06
C ILE A 67 -1.08 -0.42 -11.68
N SER A 68 -0.37 -1.50 -11.39
CA SER A 68 -0.35 -2.15 -10.08
C SER A 68 0.60 -1.44 -9.12
N ASP A 69 0.21 -1.34 -7.85
CA ASP A 69 1.02 -0.78 -6.77
C ASP A 69 1.53 -1.86 -5.79
N LEU A 70 1.67 -3.11 -6.24
CA LEU A 70 2.17 -4.21 -5.41
C LEU A 70 3.52 -3.86 -4.77
N THR A 71 3.48 -3.56 -3.46
CA THR A 71 4.66 -3.13 -2.71
C THR A 71 5.61 -4.30 -2.41
N PRO A 72 6.91 -4.04 -2.18
CA PRO A 72 7.88 -5.09 -1.87
C PRO A 72 7.72 -5.55 -0.41
N VAL A 73 6.62 -6.28 -0.11
CA VAL A 73 6.23 -6.65 1.26
C VAL A 73 7.36 -7.32 2.03
N ARG A 74 8.07 -8.27 1.40
CA ARG A 74 9.23 -8.91 2.03
C ARG A 74 10.29 -7.90 2.49
N LYS A 75 10.61 -6.90 1.65
CA LYS A 75 11.60 -5.87 1.97
C LYS A 75 11.15 -4.98 3.14
N GLN A 76 9.84 -4.70 3.26
CA GLN A 76 9.31 -3.96 4.42
C GLN A 76 9.55 -4.72 5.74
N PHE A 77 9.40 -6.05 5.75
CA PHE A 77 9.70 -6.86 6.94
C PHE A 77 11.20 -7.07 7.18
N GLU A 78 12.01 -7.16 6.11
CA GLU A 78 13.48 -7.13 6.24
C GLU A 78 13.95 -5.80 6.86
N LEU A 79 13.34 -4.67 6.48
CA LEU A 79 13.58 -3.36 7.09
C LEU A 79 13.21 -3.35 8.58
N ILE A 80 12.05 -3.90 8.96
CA ILE A 80 11.67 -4.06 10.37
C ILE A 80 12.75 -4.82 11.13
N LYS A 81 13.24 -5.93 10.58
CA LYS A 81 14.27 -6.75 11.24
C LYS A 81 15.64 -6.05 11.31
N GLU A 82 15.99 -5.24 10.32
CA GLU A 82 17.24 -4.46 10.33
C GLU A 82 17.20 -3.35 11.40
N MET A 83 16.05 -2.68 11.59
CA MET A 83 15.87 -1.64 12.61
C MET A 83 15.67 -2.22 14.01
N LEU A 84 14.98 -3.37 14.10
CA LEU A 84 14.65 -4.07 15.34
C LEU A 84 15.16 -5.53 15.29
N PRO A 85 16.49 -5.76 15.42
CA PRO A 85 17.07 -7.10 15.34
C PRO A 85 16.47 -8.11 16.33
N GLU A 86 16.01 -7.63 17.49
CA GLU A 86 15.43 -8.46 18.55
C GLU A 86 13.90 -8.63 18.45
N ALA A 87 13.25 -8.02 17.45
CA ALA A 87 11.80 -8.15 17.26
C ALA A 87 11.40 -9.61 17.05
N LYS A 88 10.28 -9.98 17.67
CA LYS A 88 9.65 -11.32 17.65
C LYS A 88 8.24 -11.27 17.09
N ALA A 89 7.52 -10.16 17.25
CA ALA A 89 6.13 -10.04 16.82
C ALA A 89 5.87 -8.71 16.11
N VAL A 90 5.22 -8.77 14.96
CA VAL A 90 4.77 -7.60 14.19
C VAL A 90 3.26 -7.64 14.09
N GLY A 91 2.61 -6.55 14.47
CA GLY A 91 1.18 -6.35 14.32
C GLY A 91 0.81 -5.90 12.91
N THR A 92 -0.36 -6.31 12.43
CA THR A 92 -0.97 -5.75 11.22
C THR A 92 -2.45 -5.52 11.44
N ILE A 93 -2.97 -4.45 10.85
CA ILE A 93 -4.40 -4.14 10.82
C ILE A 93 -4.80 -4.15 9.35
N TYR A 94 -5.87 -4.88 9.00
CA TYR A 94 -6.32 -4.93 7.62
C TYR A 94 -7.79 -5.29 7.49
N ASN A 95 -8.40 -4.87 6.39
CA ASN A 95 -9.77 -5.21 6.01
C ASN A 95 -9.79 -6.56 5.29
N ALA A 96 -10.35 -7.59 5.94
CA ALA A 96 -10.42 -8.92 5.35
C ALA A 96 -11.38 -9.04 4.16
N ALA A 97 -12.19 -8.01 3.89
CA ALA A 97 -13.04 -7.93 2.71
C ALA A 97 -12.35 -7.31 1.48
N GLU A 98 -11.12 -6.79 1.63
CA GLU A 98 -10.36 -6.18 0.53
C GLU A 98 -9.33 -7.17 -0.04
N ALA A 99 -9.47 -7.51 -1.31
CA ALA A 99 -8.58 -8.48 -1.98
C ALA A 99 -7.11 -8.05 -1.97
N ASN A 100 -6.83 -6.75 -2.13
CA ASN A 100 -5.48 -6.19 -1.97
C ASN A 100 -4.90 -6.49 -0.59
N SER A 101 -5.69 -6.24 0.46
CA SER A 101 -5.28 -6.43 1.85
C SER A 101 -5.08 -7.90 2.23
N VAL A 102 -5.91 -8.79 1.67
CA VAL A 102 -5.73 -10.24 1.85
C VAL A 102 -4.38 -10.69 1.27
N LEU A 103 -4.04 -10.28 0.04
CA LEU A 103 -2.77 -10.64 -0.57
C LEU A 103 -1.58 -10.06 0.22
N THR A 104 -1.58 -8.77 0.55
CA THR A 104 -0.45 -8.16 1.29
C THR A 104 -0.27 -8.80 2.65
N ASN A 105 -1.36 -9.20 3.32
CA ASN A 105 -1.31 -9.91 4.58
C ASN A 105 -0.76 -11.35 4.42
N GLU A 106 -1.11 -12.08 3.36
CA GLU A 106 -0.48 -13.38 3.06
C GLU A 106 1.03 -13.26 2.79
N LEU A 107 1.43 -12.25 2.03
CA LEU A 107 2.84 -11.94 1.80
C LEU A 107 3.57 -11.55 3.10
N ALA A 108 2.91 -10.78 3.97
CA ALA A 108 3.42 -10.44 5.29
C ALA A 108 3.59 -11.67 6.19
N LYS A 109 2.63 -12.60 6.20
CA LYS A 109 2.74 -13.88 6.92
C LYS A 109 3.95 -14.67 6.47
N LYS A 110 4.14 -14.78 5.15
CA LYS A 110 5.29 -15.49 4.58
C LYS A 110 6.61 -14.81 4.94
N ALA A 111 6.69 -13.49 4.82
CA ALA A 111 7.88 -12.72 5.20
C ALA A 111 8.21 -12.89 6.69
N CYS A 112 7.20 -12.82 7.56
CA CYS A 112 7.37 -13.08 8.98
C CYS A 112 7.93 -14.47 9.26
N ALA A 113 7.33 -15.52 8.66
CA ALA A 113 7.78 -16.89 8.83
C ALA A 113 9.25 -17.08 8.43
N ASP A 114 9.66 -16.51 7.29
CA ASP A 114 11.04 -16.59 6.79
C ASP A 114 12.04 -15.81 7.65
N LEU A 115 11.59 -14.77 8.35
CA LEU A 115 12.42 -13.88 9.18
C LEU A 115 12.38 -14.23 10.68
N GLY A 116 11.70 -15.31 11.06
CA GLY A 116 11.54 -15.70 12.46
C GLY A 116 10.68 -14.73 13.28
N LEU A 117 9.75 -14.02 12.62
CA LEU A 117 8.78 -13.13 13.24
C LEU A 117 7.40 -13.83 13.31
N LYS A 118 6.60 -13.45 14.30
CA LYS A 118 5.18 -13.77 14.37
C LYS A 118 4.37 -12.59 13.85
N LEU A 119 3.49 -12.83 12.87
CA LEU A 119 2.49 -11.83 12.49
C LEU A 119 1.28 -11.93 13.44
N ILE A 120 0.90 -10.82 14.07
CA ILE A 120 -0.31 -10.70 14.89
C ILE A 120 -1.33 -9.87 14.12
N GLU A 121 -2.42 -10.50 13.72
CA GLU A 121 -3.42 -9.90 12.85
C GLU A 121 -4.58 -9.31 13.65
N ALA A 122 -5.00 -8.11 13.28
CA ALA A 122 -6.25 -7.50 13.72
C ALA A 122 -7.09 -7.14 12.48
N THR A 123 -8.19 -7.85 12.27
CA THR A 123 -9.08 -7.59 11.11
C THR A 123 -10.09 -6.49 11.43
N VAL A 124 -10.35 -5.62 10.47
CA VAL A 124 -11.39 -4.59 10.52
C VAL A 124 -12.41 -4.77 9.41
N SER A 125 -13.60 -4.19 9.57
CA SER A 125 -14.61 -4.15 8.51
C SER A 125 -14.75 -2.76 7.87
N SER A 126 -14.30 -1.73 8.59
CA SER A 126 -14.32 -0.34 8.16
C SER A 126 -13.28 0.49 8.91
N SER A 127 -13.09 1.74 8.49
CA SER A 127 -12.22 2.71 9.16
C SER A 127 -12.62 2.99 10.63
N ALA A 128 -13.90 2.81 10.98
CA ALA A 128 -14.40 3.02 12.34
C ALA A 128 -13.83 2.00 13.36
N ASP A 129 -13.45 0.80 12.90
CA ASP A 129 -12.94 -0.27 13.76
C ASP A 129 -11.42 -0.15 14.02
N VAL A 130 -10.72 0.67 13.23
CA VAL A 130 -9.25 0.74 13.18
C VAL A 130 -8.64 1.14 14.52
N LEU A 131 -9.24 2.10 15.23
CA LEU A 131 -8.74 2.51 16.55
C LEU A 131 -8.74 1.36 17.56
N LEU A 132 -9.83 0.58 17.60
CA LEU A 132 -9.96 -0.56 18.50
C LEU A 132 -8.97 -1.67 18.12
N ALA A 133 -8.82 -1.93 16.82
CA ALA A 133 -7.86 -2.90 16.30
C ALA A 133 -6.42 -2.52 16.69
N ALA A 134 -6.02 -1.25 16.52
CA ALA A 134 -4.70 -0.76 16.93
C ALA A 134 -4.46 -0.95 18.43
N ARG A 135 -5.43 -0.55 19.28
CA ARG A 135 -5.34 -0.75 20.74
C ARG A 135 -5.21 -2.22 21.12
N SER A 136 -5.82 -3.12 20.36
CA SER A 136 -5.75 -4.57 20.65
C SER A 136 -4.35 -5.17 20.48
N LEU A 137 -3.45 -4.49 19.75
CA LEU A 137 -2.07 -4.91 19.49
C LEU A 137 -1.08 -4.40 20.55
N VAL A 138 -1.47 -3.39 21.35
CA VAL A 138 -0.62 -2.82 22.41
C VAL A 138 -0.19 -3.90 23.40
N GLY A 139 1.11 -3.93 23.71
CA GLY A 139 1.71 -4.93 24.60
C GLY A 139 1.87 -6.34 24.02
N LYS A 140 1.52 -6.56 22.74
CA LYS A 140 1.64 -7.86 22.08
C LYS A 140 2.66 -7.87 20.93
N VAL A 141 3.10 -6.71 20.48
CA VAL A 141 3.92 -6.53 19.27
C VAL A 141 5.10 -5.62 19.54
N ASP A 142 6.19 -5.83 18.80
CA ASP A 142 7.39 -4.99 18.83
C ASP A 142 7.32 -3.85 17.79
N ALA A 143 6.45 -4.00 16.79
CA ALA A 143 6.19 -3.01 15.75
C ALA A 143 4.79 -3.25 15.15
N ILE A 144 4.23 -2.23 14.51
CA ILE A 144 3.02 -2.35 13.68
C ILE A 144 3.37 -2.02 12.24
N TYR A 145 2.91 -2.88 11.33
CA TYR A 145 2.99 -2.70 9.89
C TYR A 145 1.59 -2.43 9.33
N ILE A 146 1.46 -1.38 8.50
CA ILE A 146 0.23 -1.06 7.77
C ILE A 146 0.53 -1.11 6.27
N SER A 147 -0.19 -1.98 5.57
CA SER A 147 -0.12 -2.10 4.11
C SER A 147 -0.95 -1.01 3.42
N THR A 148 -1.05 -1.06 2.09
CA THR A 148 -1.93 -0.20 1.27
C THR A 148 -3.40 -0.64 1.36
N ASP A 149 -3.90 -0.82 2.59
CA ASP A 149 -5.28 -1.17 2.90
C ASP A 149 -6.13 0.11 3.05
N ASN A 150 -7.27 0.17 2.35
CA ASN A 150 -8.01 1.43 2.23
C ASN A 150 -8.66 1.86 3.55
N ALA A 151 -9.14 0.90 4.35
CA ALA A 151 -9.79 1.18 5.63
C ALA A 151 -8.81 1.75 6.66
N THR A 152 -7.62 1.16 6.75
CA THR A 152 -6.57 1.60 7.68
C THR A 152 -5.90 2.89 7.24
N VAL A 153 -5.61 3.08 5.96
CA VAL A 153 -5.07 4.36 5.44
C VAL A 153 -6.05 5.51 5.71
N SER A 154 -7.35 5.27 5.52
CA SER A 154 -8.39 6.27 5.80
C SER A 154 -8.49 6.66 7.29
N ALA A 155 -8.06 5.79 8.19
CA ALA A 155 -8.04 6.01 9.64
C ALA A 155 -6.61 5.97 10.23
N LEU A 156 -5.60 6.29 9.41
CA LEU A 156 -4.19 6.15 9.79
C LEU A 156 -3.85 6.97 11.05
N ASP A 157 -4.47 8.14 11.22
CA ASP A 157 -4.25 9.00 12.39
C ASP A 157 -4.58 8.28 13.71
N ALA A 158 -5.57 7.38 13.70
CA ALA A 158 -5.91 6.57 14.86
C ALA A 158 -4.84 5.50 15.17
N VAL A 159 -4.19 4.95 14.14
CA VAL A 159 -3.08 4.01 14.31
C VAL A 159 -1.86 4.75 14.86
N VAL A 160 -1.51 5.90 14.24
CA VAL A 160 -0.39 6.74 14.67
C VAL A 160 -0.55 7.15 16.13
N GLN A 161 -1.73 7.64 16.52
CA GLN A 161 -2.01 8.01 17.90
C GLN A 161 -1.67 6.86 18.85
N VAL A 162 -2.21 5.67 18.58
CA VAL A 162 -2.00 4.50 19.44
C VAL A 162 -0.54 4.07 19.45
N THR A 163 0.15 4.08 18.32
CA THR A 163 1.55 3.66 18.25
C THR A 163 2.47 4.62 18.99
N ASN A 164 2.30 5.93 18.80
CA ASN A 164 3.18 6.93 19.38
C ASN A 164 2.96 7.05 20.89
N GLU A 165 1.71 7.02 21.36
CA GLU A 165 1.37 6.98 22.80
C GLU A 165 1.96 5.77 23.54
N ASN A 166 2.25 4.68 22.81
CA ASN A 166 2.76 3.43 23.37
C ASN A 166 4.21 3.11 22.96
N ASN A 167 4.92 4.06 22.34
CA ASN A 167 6.30 3.89 21.85
C ASN A 167 6.48 2.69 20.90
N ILE A 168 5.48 2.39 20.07
CA ILE A 168 5.52 1.28 19.11
C ILE A 168 5.97 1.82 17.74
N PRO A 169 7.07 1.31 17.16
CA PRO A 169 7.44 1.62 15.78
C PRO A 169 6.31 1.30 14.79
N LEU A 170 5.87 2.31 14.03
CA LEU A 170 4.91 2.16 12.94
C LEU A 170 5.61 2.20 11.59
N ILE A 171 5.38 1.16 10.77
CA ILE A 171 5.95 0.98 9.44
C ILE A 171 4.83 0.99 8.42
N LEU A 172 4.94 1.84 7.40
CA LEU A 172 3.94 1.97 6.33
C LEU A 172 4.44 1.40 5.01
N ALA A 173 3.51 0.88 4.22
CA ALA A 173 3.73 0.58 2.81
C ALA A 173 3.58 1.81 1.90
N ASP A 174 3.10 2.94 2.42
CA ASP A 174 2.88 4.19 1.70
C ASP A 174 3.77 5.31 2.26
N PRO A 175 4.85 5.69 1.55
CA PRO A 175 5.71 6.81 1.93
C PRO A 175 5.01 8.17 1.95
N THR A 176 3.93 8.36 1.20
CA THR A 176 3.27 9.66 1.07
C THR A 176 2.46 10.06 2.31
N THR A 177 2.26 9.12 3.23
CA THR A 177 1.54 9.35 4.50
C THR A 177 2.46 9.33 5.73
N LEU A 178 3.78 9.25 5.55
CA LEU A 178 4.77 9.19 6.64
C LEU A 178 4.67 10.38 7.61
N GLU A 179 4.47 11.59 7.07
CA GLU A 179 4.41 12.85 7.84
C GLU A 179 3.29 12.87 8.89
N LYS A 180 2.32 11.96 8.79
CA LYS A 180 1.26 11.80 9.80
C LYS A 180 1.78 11.30 11.15
N GLY A 181 3.03 10.83 11.23
CA GLY A 181 3.70 10.45 12.48
C GLY A 181 4.12 8.99 12.55
N ALA A 182 4.25 8.30 11.41
CA ALA A 182 4.84 6.97 11.35
C ALA A 182 6.38 7.06 11.34
N LEU A 183 7.05 5.99 11.78
CA LEU A 183 8.51 5.99 11.93
C LEU A 183 9.22 5.85 10.58
N VAL A 184 8.79 4.88 9.78
CA VAL A 184 9.34 4.64 8.44
C VAL A 184 8.26 4.19 7.48
N ALA A 185 8.53 4.38 6.20
CA ALA A 185 7.72 3.85 5.12
C ALA A 185 8.60 3.35 3.98
N LEU A 186 8.22 2.23 3.37
CA LEU A 186 8.90 1.68 2.19
C LEU A 186 7.85 1.28 1.16
N GLY A 187 7.79 2.00 0.05
CA GLY A 187 6.78 1.77 -0.97
C GLY A 187 6.95 2.69 -2.17
N PHE A 188 5.86 3.06 -2.83
CA PHE A 188 5.91 3.91 -4.01
C PHE A 188 5.39 5.30 -3.72
N ASN A 189 5.93 6.29 -4.43
CA ASN A 189 5.40 7.65 -4.40
C ASN A 189 4.12 7.72 -5.25
N TYR A 190 2.95 7.87 -4.63
CA TYR A 190 1.66 7.90 -5.36
C TYR A 190 1.48 9.11 -6.29
N TYR A 191 2.22 10.20 -6.09
CA TYR A 191 2.24 11.30 -7.06
C TYR A 191 2.93 10.86 -8.36
N GLN A 192 4.10 10.21 -8.26
CA GLN A 192 4.79 9.62 -9.41
C GLN A 192 3.99 8.48 -10.02
N HIS A 193 3.28 7.69 -9.21
CA HIS A 193 2.35 6.66 -9.69
C HIS A 193 1.27 7.27 -10.58
N GLY A 194 0.66 8.38 -10.18
CA GLY A 194 -0.30 9.11 -11.01
C GLY A 194 0.33 9.64 -12.32
N GLN A 195 1.57 10.13 -12.26
CA GLN A 195 2.31 10.53 -13.47
C GLN A 195 2.59 9.34 -14.40
N GLN A 196 2.82 8.13 -13.86
CA GLN A 196 2.99 6.91 -14.64
C GLN A 196 1.66 6.45 -15.27
N THR A 197 0.53 6.66 -14.59
CA THR A 197 -0.80 6.31 -15.10
C THR A 197 -1.24 7.21 -16.26
N ALA A 198 -0.87 8.49 -16.25
CA ALA A 198 -1.34 9.46 -17.24
C ALA A 198 -1.04 9.07 -18.72
N PRO A 199 0.17 8.60 -19.09
CA PRO A 199 0.44 8.09 -20.43
C PRO A 199 -0.49 6.95 -20.90
N ILE A 200 -0.95 6.08 -19.98
CA ILE A 200 -1.89 5.01 -20.33
C ILE A 200 -3.25 5.61 -20.67
N VAL A 201 -3.74 6.55 -19.86
CA VAL A 201 -4.99 7.27 -20.11
C VAL A 201 -4.94 8.00 -21.45
N ILE A 202 -3.83 8.71 -21.74
CA ILE A 202 -3.64 9.42 -23.01
C ILE A 202 -3.71 8.46 -24.20
N LYS A 203 -3.00 7.32 -24.17
CA LYS A 203 -3.05 6.32 -25.24
C LYS A 203 -4.47 5.83 -25.51
N ILE A 204 -5.27 5.57 -24.47
CA ILE A 204 -6.66 5.13 -24.63
C ILE A 204 -7.53 6.24 -25.25
N LEU A 205 -7.39 7.48 -24.78
CA LEU A 205 -8.12 8.62 -25.35
C LEU A 205 -7.72 8.91 -26.81
N GLU A 206 -6.50 8.55 -27.21
CA GLU A 206 -6.01 8.58 -28.59
C GLU A 206 -6.43 7.36 -29.44
N GLY A 207 -7.20 6.42 -28.87
CA GLY A 207 -7.83 5.30 -29.59
C GLY A 207 -7.13 3.95 -29.42
N ALA A 208 -6.11 3.83 -28.57
CA ALA A 208 -5.56 2.52 -28.22
C ALA A 208 -6.59 1.67 -27.46
N LYS A 209 -6.56 0.35 -27.65
CA LYS A 209 -7.43 -0.56 -26.89
C LYS A 209 -6.76 -0.94 -25.56
N PRO A 210 -7.51 -1.10 -24.47
CA PRO A 210 -6.96 -1.62 -23.20
C PRO A 210 -6.23 -2.96 -23.35
N THR A 211 -6.69 -3.83 -24.24
CA THR A 211 -6.06 -5.14 -24.52
C THR A 211 -4.66 -5.03 -25.12
N ASP A 212 -4.32 -3.89 -25.72
CA ASP A 212 -3.03 -3.68 -26.38
C ASP A 212 -2.00 -3.04 -25.42
N ILE A 213 -2.42 -2.71 -24.20
CA ILE A 213 -1.60 -2.07 -23.18
C ILE A 213 -1.42 -3.05 -22.00
N PRO A 214 -0.21 -3.60 -21.81
CA PRO A 214 0.09 -4.41 -20.64
C PRO A 214 -0.14 -3.65 -19.33
N VAL A 215 -0.53 -4.39 -18.30
CA VAL A 215 -0.51 -3.91 -16.93
C VAL A 215 0.93 -3.60 -16.54
N GLU A 216 1.17 -2.38 -16.09
CA GLU A 216 2.47 -1.98 -15.55
C GLU A 216 2.50 -2.13 -14.02
N PHE A 217 3.70 -2.11 -13.46
CA PHE A 217 3.91 -1.98 -12.02
C PHE A 217 4.48 -0.61 -11.70
N ALA A 218 4.14 -0.10 -10.52
CA ALA A 218 4.69 1.11 -9.97
C ALA A 218 6.23 1.02 -9.92
N LYS A 219 6.88 2.13 -10.28
CA LYS A 219 8.33 2.26 -10.30
C LYS A 219 8.77 3.20 -9.18
N ASN A 220 10.08 3.23 -8.93
CA ASN A 220 10.74 4.07 -7.94
C ASN A 220 10.25 3.79 -6.52
N VAL A 221 10.89 2.82 -5.88
CA VAL A 221 10.68 2.59 -4.45
C VAL A 221 11.27 3.76 -3.69
N GLN A 222 10.56 4.25 -2.69
CA GLN A 222 11.03 5.27 -1.76
C GLN A 222 11.07 4.68 -0.36
N LEU A 223 12.21 4.84 0.31
CA LEU A 223 12.38 4.63 1.74
C LEU A 223 12.32 5.99 2.42
N ALA A 224 11.30 6.20 3.24
CA ALA A 224 11.12 7.45 3.97
C ALA A 224 11.24 7.19 5.49
N VAL A 225 11.88 8.10 6.22
CA VAL A 225 12.19 7.97 7.65
C VAL A 225 11.84 9.27 8.37
N ASN A 226 11.14 9.16 9.50
CA ASN A 226 10.75 10.28 10.34
C ASN A 226 11.58 10.32 11.63
N LEU A 227 12.54 11.25 11.69
CA LEU A 227 13.45 11.40 12.84
C LEU A 227 12.74 12.04 14.04
N ASP A 228 11.74 12.89 13.81
CA ASP A 228 10.93 13.46 14.88
C ASP A 228 10.11 12.37 15.58
N THR A 229 9.50 11.46 14.81
CA THR A 229 8.81 10.28 15.37
C THR A 229 9.79 9.36 16.08
N ALA A 230 10.99 9.14 15.55
CA ALA A 230 12.01 8.34 16.24
C ALA A 230 12.30 8.88 17.64
N LYS A 231 12.46 10.21 17.77
CA LYS A 231 12.64 10.89 19.05
C LYS A 231 11.42 10.77 19.96
N GLU A 232 10.22 10.95 19.41
CA GLU A 232 8.96 10.86 20.14
C GLU A 232 8.78 9.48 20.80
N ILE A 233 9.05 8.41 20.07
CA ILE A 233 8.90 7.02 20.56
C ILE A 233 10.14 6.51 21.33
N GLY A 234 11.11 7.39 21.61
CA GLY A 234 12.33 7.03 22.36
C GLY A 234 13.31 6.11 21.61
N MET A 235 13.23 6.05 20.27
CA MET A 235 14.19 5.31 19.46
C MET A 235 15.47 6.12 19.25
N SER A 236 16.63 5.46 19.39
CA SER A 236 17.92 6.10 19.14
C SER A 236 18.08 6.44 17.65
N GLU A 237 18.18 7.75 17.37
CA GLU A 237 18.38 8.28 16.02
C GLU A 237 19.63 7.70 15.34
N SER A 238 20.75 7.60 16.06
CA SER A 238 22.00 7.06 15.50
C SER A 238 21.90 5.57 15.14
N LEU A 239 21.22 4.77 15.97
CA LEU A 239 20.96 3.36 15.67
C LEU A 239 20.02 3.21 14.48
N LEU A 240 18.94 4.01 14.44
CA LEU A 240 17.99 4.03 13.33
C LEU A 240 18.70 4.37 12.02
N LEU A 241 19.42 5.50 11.96
CA LEU A 241 20.15 5.93 10.76
C LEU A 241 21.20 4.90 10.32
N SER A 242 21.86 4.23 11.26
CA SER A 242 22.79 3.14 10.95
C SER A 242 22.09 1.95 10.29
N ALA A 243 20.93 1.52 10.81
CA ALA A 243 20.12 0.46 10.23
C ALA A 243 19.59 0.85 8.84
N ILE A 244 19.05 2.06 8.71
CA ILE A 244 18.56 2.61 7.44
C ILE A 244 19.67 2.67 6.41
N GLY A 245 20.86 3.17 6.76
CA GLY A 245 21.99 3.24 5.83
C GLY A 245 22.42 1.87 5.31
N ARG A 246 22.47 0.85 6.18
CA ARG A 246 22.77 -0.54 5.76
C ARG A 246 21.69 -1.10 4.86
N PHE A 247 20.42 -0.91 5.20
CA PHE A 247 19.30 -1.42 4.42
C PHE A 247 19.20 -0.74 3.06
N TRP A 248 19.22 0.59 3.03
CA TRP A 248 19.20 1.37 1.79
C TRP A 248 20.37 1.02 0.88
N GLY A 249 21.58 0.85 1.43
CA GLY A 249 22.74 0.43 0.65
C GLY A 249 22.62 -0.96 0.01
N LYS A 250 21.77 -1.85 0.56
CA LYS A 250 21.41 -3.14 -0.08
C LYS A 250 20.37 -2.90 -1.18
N LEU A 251 19.31 -2.15 -0.88
CA LEU A 251 18.25 -1.84 -1.83
C LEU A 251 18.75 -1.10 -3.08
N ALA A 252 19.63 -0.11 -2.92
CA ALA A 252 20.18 0.69 -4.01
C ALA A 252 21.02 -0.13 -5.01
N LYS A 253 21.45 -1.35 -4.63
CA LYS A 253 22.12 -2.29 -5.55
C LYS A 253 21.14 -3.10 -6.39
N GLU A 254 19.89 -3.22 -5.95
CA GLU A 254 18.83 -3.97 -6.61
C GLU A 254 18.02 -3.10 -7.59
N GLY A 255 18.08 -1.77 -7.43
CA GLY A 255 17.41 -0.82 -8.31
C GLY A 255 17.43 0.60 -7.77
N ASN A 256 16.68 1.49 -8.42
CA ASN A 256 16.56 2.87 -7.98
C ASN A 256 15.68 2.96 -6.73
N VAL A 257 16.24 3.45 -5.62
CA VAL A 257 15.52 3.65 -4.36
C VAL A 257 15.84 5.04 -3.81
N ASP A 258 14.83 5.88 -3.73
CA ASP A 258 14.95 7.22 -3.15
C ASP A 258 14.95 7.11 -1.61
N LEU A 259 15.88 7.80 -0.95
CA LEU A 259 15.90 7.95 0.50
C LEU A 259 15.40 9.34 0.88
N MET A 260 14.36 9.40 1.70
CA MET A 260 13.79 10.63 2.24
C MET A 260 13.90 10.61 3.76
N LEU A 261 14.48 11.67 4.33
CA LEU A 261 14.50 11.89 5.77
C LEU A 261 13.64 13.12 6.06
N ILE A 262 12.73 13.02 7.03
CA ILE A 262 11.94 14.14 7.55
C ILE A 262 12.23 14.32 9.04
N GLY A 263 12.19 15.57 9.50
CA GLY A 263 12.56 15.92 10.88
C GLY A 263 14.08 15.89 11.14
N GLY A 264 14.48 16.39 12.30
CA GLY A 264 15.89 16.56 12.70
C GLY A 264 16.19 17.90 13.37
#